data_AF-A0A084BB15-F1
#
_entry.id   AF-A0A084BB15-F1
#
_cell.length_a   1.000
_cell.length_b   1.000
_cell.length_c   1.000
_cell.angle_alpha   90.00
_cell.angle_beta   90.00
_cell.angle_gamma   90.00
#
_symmetry.space_group_name_H-M   'P 1'
#
loop_
_entity.id
_entity.type
_entity.pdbx_description
1 polymer ?
#
loop_
_entity_poly.entity_id
_entity_poly.type
_entity_poly.pdbx_seq_one_letter_code
_entity_poly.pdbx_strand_id
1 'polypeptide(L)'
;MNVRRLPQETADGIVSLLSPISRGNLGRAFAGVGLELFFKTEHKQSAKAWDVIFKDEDWIQAIMSIDDPFKGTPQPALVGSDLLSRPFRSKKYLALTISDYTGDAIYEKQKLFKSFREQDYTYDEAHSEVYFNRSGLVLHIGEPVKCEGWTQMRDPRKLFRRYKRDVETAVMYYGDDCVHRIRPDQIGGVADYTNKGLSAMSIIPVEDAAVAGVARARDDVVVGGALRGNHL
;
A
#
# COMPACT_ATOMS: atom_id res chain seq x y z
N MET A 1 18.46 28.96 13.21
CA MET A 1 17.38 29.00 14.21
C MET A 1 17.38 27.68 14.96
N ASN A 2 17.60 27.68 16.27
CA ASN A 2 17.76 26.45 17.05
C ASN A 2 16.36 25.89 17.38
N VAL A 3 15.93 24.84 16.67
CA VAL A 3 14.57 24.25 16.77
C VAL A 3 14.31 23.60 18.15
N ARG A 4 15.33 23.51 19.01
CA ARG A 4 15.33 22.79 20.30
C ARG A 4 14.49 23.43 21.43
N ARG A 5 13.82 24.56 21.21
CA ARG A 5 13.04 25.27 22.24
C ARG A 5 11.74 25.87 21.70
N LEU A 6 11.03 25.16 20.83
CA LEU A 6 9.68 25.55 20.45
C LEU A 6 8.71 25.23 21.59
N PRO A 7 7.84 26.17 21.99
CA PRO A 7 6.71 25.86 22.87
C PRO A 7 5.86 24.74 22.28
N GLN A 8 5.35 23.84 23.13
CA GLN A 8 4.60 22.64 22.71
C GLN A 8 3.43 22.99 21.76
N GLU A 9 2.69 24.05 22.05
CA GLU A 9 1.57 24.51 21.21
C GLU A 9 2.02 24.92 19.80
N THR A 10 3.22 25.50 19.67
CA THR A 10 3.80 25.86 18.37
C THR A 10 4.29 24.61 17.63
N ALA A 11 4.87 23.64 18.34
CA ALA A 11 5.26 22.37 17.76
C ALA A 11 4.03 21.59 17.25
N ASP A 12 2.96 21.52 18.05
CA ASP A 12 1.70 20.87 17.68
C ASP A 12 1.03 21.59 16.50
N GLY A 13 1.08 22.93 16.47
CA GLY A 13 0.65 23.75 15.35
C GLY A 13 1.41 23.43 14.06
N ILE A 14 2.74 23.39 14.10
CA ILE A 14 3.58 23.03 12.94
C ILE A 14 3.27 21.60 12.48
N VAL A 15 3.20 20.64 13.40
CA VAL A 15 2.89 19.23 13.11
C VAL A 15 1.52 19.06 12.46
N SER A 16 0.52 19.84 12.88
CA SER A 16 -0.82 19.80 12.29
C SER A 16 -0.82 20.20 10.81
N LEU A 17 0.14 21.04 10.39
CA LEU A 17 0.32 21.50 9.02
C LEU A 17 1.19 20.55 8.18
N LEU A 18 1.86 19.57 8.81
CA LEU A 18 2.68 18.59 8.10
C LEU A 18 1.84 17.45 7.54
N SER A 19 2.24 16.96 6.37
CA SER A 19 1.74 15.69 5.83
C SER A 19 2.13 14.52 6.74
N PRO A 20 1.37 13.41 6.76
CA PRO A 20 1.65 12.26 7.63
C PRO A 20 3.08 11.70 7.52
N ILE A 21 3.64 11.63 6.31
CA ILE A 21 5.04 11.19 6.08
C ILE A 21 6.03 12.21 6.64
N SER A 22 5.75 13.50 6.46
CA SER A 22 6.56 14.56 7.06
C SER A 22 6.53 14.47 8.58
N ARG A 23 5.40 14.09 9.21
CA ARG A 23 5.32 13.83 10.66
C ARG A 23 6.13 12.61 11.07
N GLY A 24 6.09 11.52 10.30
CA GLY A 24 6.91 10.33 10.55
C GLY A 24 8.41 10.60 10.44
N ASN A 25 8.83 11.39 9.44
CA ASN A 25 10.22 11.83 9.28
C ASN A 25 10.63 12.82 10.36
N LEU A 26 9.73 13.72 10.78
CA LEU A 26 9.92 14.61 11.91
C LEU A 26 10.12 13.81 13.21
N GLY A 27 9.24 12.85 13.49
CA GLY A 27 9.35 11.97 14.65
C GLY A 27 10.68 11.22 14.71
N ARG A 28 11.14 10.67 13.57
CA ARG A 28 12.45 10.02 13.44
C ARG A 28 13.63 10.99 13.64
N ALA A 29 13.52 12.23 13.12
CA ALA A 29 14.56 13.25 13.29
C ALA A 29 14.70 13.73 14.74
N PHE A 30 13.62 13.72 15.54
CA PHE A 30 13.64 14.15 16.94
C PHE A 30 13.87 13.03 17.96
N ALA A 31 13.63 11.77 17.59
CA ALA A 31 13.93 10.59 18.42
C ALA A 31 15.42 10.51 18.82
N GLY A 32 16.33 11.03 17.99
CA GLY A 32 17.76 11.10 18.29
C GLY A 32 18.20 12.22 19.24
N VAL A 33 17.28 13.09 19.70
CA VAL A 33 17.61 14.35 20.41
C VAL A 33 16.96 14.44 21.81
N GLY A 34 16.38 13.33 22.30
CA GLY A 34 15.80 13.26 23.66
C GLY A 34 14.52 14.08 23.86
N LEU A 35 13.92 14.59 22.78
CA LEU A 35 12.57 15.16 22.80
C LEU A 35 11.57 14.03 22.52
N GLU A 36 11.08 13.40 23.58
CA GLU A 36 9.89 12.54 23.49
C GLU A 36 8.66 13.45 23.30
N LEU A 37 8.41 13.83 22.05
CA LEU A 37 7.08 14.29 21.65
C LEU A 37 6.15 13.09 21.78
N PHE A 38 5.45 13.01 22.92
CA PHE A 38 4.41 12.02 23.17
C PHE A 38 3.23 12.27 22.24
N PHE A 39 3.33 11.77 21.03
CA PHE A 39 2.16 11.53 20.22
C PHE A 39 1.31 10.52 20.99
N LYS A 40 0.05 10.86 21.30
CA LYS A 40 -0.96 9.86 21.68
C LYS A 40 -1.26 9.02 20.44
N THR A 41 -0.33 8.14 20.14
CA THR A 41 -0.40 7.13 19.10
C THR A 41 -1.38 6.06 19.56
N GLU A 42 -2.38 5.77 18.74
CA GLU A 42 -3.10 4.49 18.79
C GLU A 42 -2.12 3.36 18.38
N HIS A 43 -1.02 3.19 19.12
CA HIS A 43 -0.05 2.11 18.90
C HIS A 43 -0.71 0.75 19.20
N LYS A 44 -0.45 -0.23 18.31
CA LYS A 44 -0.59 -1.72 18.43
C LYS A 44 -1.53 -2.45 17.45
N GLN A 45 -2.11 -1.81 16.43
CA GLN A 45 -2.99 -2.54 15.48
C GLN A 45 -2.32 -2.93 14.15
N SER A 46 -1.33 -2.17 13.68
CA SER A 46 -0.53 -2.44 12.48
C SER A 46 0.17 -3.79 12.47
N ALA A 47 0.93 -4.08 13.53
CA ALA A 47 1.66 -5.32 13.70
C ALA A 47 0.74 -6.54 13.50
N LYS A 48 -0.52 -6.47 13.94
CA LYS A 48 -1.44 -7.61 13.90
C LYS A 48 -1.84 -8.05 12.50
N ALA A 49 -1.99 -7.13 11.53
CA ALA A 49 -2.42 -7.53 10.19
C ALA A 49 -1.28 -8.25 9.44
N TRP A 50 -0.08 -7.67 9.49
CA TRP A 50 1.13 -8.27 8.94
C TRP A 50 1.48 -9.58 9.67
N ASP A 51 1.38 -9.63 10.99
CA ASP A 51 1.60 -10.84 11.78
C ASP A 51 0.61 -11.97 11.47
N VAL A 52 -0.62 -11.67 11.03
CA VAL A 52 -1.56 -12.72 10.61
C VAL A 52 -1.10 -13.38 9.30
N ILE A 53 -0.42 -12.61 8.43
CA ILE A 53 0.01 -13.07 7.11
C ILE A 53 1.40 -13.70 7.16
N PHE A 54 2.34 -13.08 7.85
CA PHE A 54 3.76 -13.42 7.83
C PHE A 54 4.26 -13.92 9.18
N LYS A 55 5.14 -14.93 9.18
CA LYS A 55 5.83 -15.42 10.39
C LYS A 55 7.19 -14.76 10.62
N ASP A 56 7.78 -14.21 9.57
CA ASP A 56 9.08 -13.56 9.54
C ASP A 56 9.03 -12.38 8.57
N GLU A 57 10.08 -11.57 8.58
CA GLU A 57 10.21 -10.38 7.74
C GLU A 57 11.11 -10.62 6.52
N ASP A 58 11.57 -11.86 6.30
CA ASP A 58 12.66 -12.14 5.36
C ASP A 58 12.32 -11.75 3.91
N TRP A 59 11.08 -11.99 3.49
CA TRP A 59 10.59 -11.55 2.19
C TRP A 59 10.41 -10.02 2.15
N ILE A 60 9.84 -9.42 3.19
CA ILE A 60 9.60 -7.97 3.24
C ILE A 60 10.92 -7.21 3.15
N GLN A 61 11.94 -7.64 3.90
CA GLN A 61 13.28 -7.05 3.85
C GLN A 61 13.94 -7.24 2.48
N ALA A 62 13.70 -8.36 1.79
CA ALA A 62 14.20 -8.57 0.43
C ALA A 62 13.57 -7.56 -0.55
N ILE A 63 12.25 -7.37 -0.48
CA ILE A 63 11.54 -6.38 -1.31
C ILE A 63 12.02 -4.95 -1.02
N MET A 64 12.17 -4.61 0.27
CA MET A 64 12.68 -3.30 0.68
C MET A 64 14.19 -3.12 0.44
N SER A 65 14.89 -4.14 -0.06
CA SER A 65 16.29 -4.03 -0.48
C SER A 65 16.43 -3.91 -2.00
N ILE A 66 15.34 -3.98 -2.75
CA ILE A 66 15.34 -3.71 -4.20
C ILE A 66 15.66 -2.23 -4.40
N ASP A 67 16.68 -1.97 -5.21
CA ASP A 67 17.08 -0.62 -5.60
C ASP A 67 16.30 -0.23 -6.86
N ASP A 68 15.25 0.56 -6.68
CA ASP A 68 14.45 1.09 -7.79
C ASP A 68 14.96 2.51 -8.15
N PRO A 69 15.61 2.68 -9.31
CA PRO A 69 16.20 3.96 -9.71
C PRO A 69 15.17 5.04 -10.03
N PHE A 70 13.88 4.71 -10.13
CA PHE A 70 12.81 5.64 -10.52
C PHE A 70 12.01 6.17 -9.34
N LYS A 71 11.68 5.31 -8.36
CA LYS A 71 10.81 5.68 -7.24
C LYS A 71 11.41 5.40 -5.86
N GLY A 72 12.65 4.92 -5.78
CA GLY A 72 13.30 4.53 -4.54
C GLY A 72 12.73 3.21 -4.00
N THR A 73 13.15 2.83 -2.79
CA THR A 73 12.84 1.53 -2.19
C THR A 73 11.34 1.18 -2.27
N PRO A 74 10.99 -0.01 -2.81
CA PRO A 74 9.60 -0.48 -2.82
C PRO A 74 8.99 -0.47 -1.43
N GLN A 75 7.71 -0.10 -1.35
CA GLN A 75 6.99 0.02 -0.08
C GLN A 75 5.82 -0.97 -0.03
N PRO A 76 6.03 -2.16 0.58
CA PRO A 76 4.96 -3.13 0.77
C PRO A 76 3.76 -2.52 1.50
N ALA A 77 2.57 -2.76 0.97
CA ALA A 77 1.32 -2.29 1.56
C ALA A 77 0.22 -3.33 1.41
N LEU A 78 -0.59 -3.46 2.46
CA LEU A 78 -1.84 -4.20 2.43
C LEU A 78 -2.96 -3.24 2.05
N VAL A 79 -3.79 -3.65 1.09
CA VAL A 79 -4.94 -2.88 0.62
C VAL A 79 -6.20 -3.68 0.87
N GLY A 80 -7.24 -3.02 1.37
CA GLY A 80 -8.58 -3.60 1.49
C GLY A 80 -9.42 -2.91 2.54
N SER A 81 -10.71 -2.75 2.25
CA SER A 81 -11.68 -2.13 3.15
C SER A 81 -11.83 -2.88 4.49
N ASP A 82 -11.45 -4.15 4.49
CA ASP A 82 -11.41 -5.03 5.63
C ASP A 82 -10.41 -4.62 6.71
N LEU A 83 -9.37 -3.84 6.36
CA LEU A 83 -8.45 -3.22 7.32
C LEU A 83 -9.15 -2.23 8.25
N LEU A 84 -10.31 -1.68 7.84
CA LEU A 84 -11.11 -0.76 8.64
C LEU A 84 -12.00 -1.45 9.67
N SER A 85 -12.06 -2.79 9.66
CA SER A 85 -12.87 -3.56 10.60
C SER A 85 -12.11 -3.84 11.89
N ARG A 86 -12.75 -3.60 13.05
CA ARG A 86 -12.16 -3.84 14.37
C ARG A 86 -13.02 -4.84 15.18
N PRO A 87 -12.41 -5.87 15.81
CA PRO A 87 -11.02 -6.27 15.65
C PRO A 87 -10.78 -6.91 14.27
N PHE A 88 -9.53 -6.92 13.81
CA PHE A 88 -9.14 -7.65 12.61
C PHE A 88 -9.39 -9.16 12.86
N ARG A 89 -10.52 -9.67 12.38
CA ARG A 89 -10.98 -11.06 12.56
C ARG A 89 -10.92 -11.80 11.23
N SER A 90 -10.98 -13.13 11.31
CA SER A 90 -11.01 -14.09 10.20
C SER A 90 -11.98 -13.73 9.07
N LYS A 91 -11.74 -14.30 7.87
CA LYS A 91 -12.50 -14.08 6.62
C LYS A 91 -12.38 -12.66 6.06
N LYS A 92 -11.16 -12.28 5.69
CA LYS A 92 -10.83 -10.97 5.11
C LYS A 92 -10.35 -11.15 3.68
N TYR A 93 -10.55 -10.14 2.86
CA TYR A 93 -9.96 -10.09 1.53
C TYR A 93 -9.05 -8.87 1.44
N LEU A 94 -7.75 -9.12 1.24
CA LEU A 94 -6.72 -8.08 1.11
C LEU A 94 -5.95 -8.28 -0.20
N ALA A 95 -5.34 -7.21 -0.70
CA ALA A 95 -4.30 -7.26 -1.72
C ALA A 95 -2.96 -6.83 -1.12
N LEU A 96 -1.90 -7.54 -1.49
CA LEU A 96 -0.52 -7.18 -1.18
C LEU A 96 0.07 -6.46 -2.40
N THR A 97 0.45 -5.21 -2.17
CA THR A 97 1.07 -4.34 -3.17
C THR A 97 2.48 -3.96 -2.74
N ILE A 98 3.39 -3.67 -3.67
CA ILE A 98 4.81 -3.40 -3.36
C ILE A 98 5.37 -2.17 -4.06
N SER A 99 4.72 -1.68 -5.12
CA SER A 99 5.17 -0.58 -5.98
C SER A 99 6.58 -0.78 -6.54
N ASP A 100 6.90 -2.02 -6.92
CA ASP A 100 8.18 -2.36 -7.57
C ASP A 100 8.09 -2.07 -9.08
N TYR A 101 8.77 -1.02 -9.55
CA TYR A 101 8.78 -0.66 -10.97
C TYR A 101 9.91 -1.34 -11.75
N THR A 102 10.88 -1.96 -11.08
CA THR A 102 11.94 -2.73 -11.76
C THR A 102 11.44 -4.12 -12.13
N GLY A 103 10.55 -4.66 -11.29
CA GLY A 103 9.97 -5.98 -11.47
C GLY A 103 10.73 -7.11 -10.80
N ASP A 104 11.77 -6.78 -10.04
CA ASP A 104 12.67 -7.76 -9.42
C ASP A 104 11.99 -8.58 -8.31
N ALA A 105 10.88 -8.10 -7.76
CA ALA A 105 10.12 -8.80 -6.73
C ALA A 105 9.62 -10.18 -7.18
N ILE A 106 9.47 -10.42 -8.49
CA ILE A 106 9.07 -11.73 -9.02
C ILE A 106 10.10 -12.82 -8.71
N TYR A 107 11.38 -12.46 -8.60
CA TYR A 107 12.45 -13.39 -8.24
C TYR A 107 12.37 -13.81 -6.77
N GLU A 108 11.71 -13.03 -5.94
CA GLU A 108 11.46 -13.30 -4.52
C GLU A 108 10.15 -14.10 -4.29
N LYS A 109 9.46 -14.54 -5.34
CA LYS A 109 8.20 -15.31 -5.26
C LYS A 109 8.30 -16.52 -4.32
N GLN A 110 9.38 -17.30 -4.39
CA GLN A 110 9.53 -18.46 -3.49
C GLN A 110 9.70 -18.06 -2.02
N LYS A 111 10.36 -16.93 -1.78
CA LYS A 111 10.57 -16.39 -0.44
C LYS A 111 9.27 -15.87 0.15
N LEU A 112 8.42 -15.23 -0.66
CA LEU A 112 7.06 -14.80 -0.28
C LEU A 112 6.26 -15.96 0.33
N PHE A 113 6.15 -17.07 -0.40
CA PHE A 113 5.41 -18.25 0.05
C PHE A 113 6.00 -18.86 1.33
N LYS A 114 7.34 -18.89 1.45
CA LYS A 114 8.01 -19.39 2.64
C LYS A 114 7.78 -18.51 3.87
N SER A 115 7.64 -17.20 3.70
CA SER A 115 7.42 -16.23 4.79
C SER A 115 5.97 -16.22 5.32
N PHE A 116 5.03 -16.88 4.65
CA PHE A 116 3.66 -16.97 5.16
C PHE A 116 3.59 -17.68 6.52
N ARG A 117 2.75 -17.17 7.42
CA ARG A 117 2.59 -17.72 8.77
C ARG A 117 1.87 -19.05 8.75
N GLU A 118 0.71 -19.09 8.12
CA GLU A 118 0.00 -20.34 7.89
C GLU A 118 0.64 -21.05 6.70
N GLN A 119 1.13 -22.27 6.93
CA GLN A 119 1.67 -23.12 5.87
C GLN A 119 0.57 -24.02 5.26
N ASP A 120 -0.60 -24.08 5.89
CA ASP A 120 -1.80 -24.69 5.35
C ASP A 120 -2.60 -23.65 4.56
N TYR A 121 -2.13 -23.35 3.35
CA TYR A 121 -2.79 -22.46 2.40
C TYR A 121 -2.97 -23.16 1.06
N THR A 122 -3.93 -22.68 0.27
CA THR A 122 -4.03 -23.03 -1.15
C THR A 122 -3.73 -21.81 -2.00
N TYR A 123 -2.99 -22.00 -3.09
CA TYR A 123 -2.65 -20.94 -4.02
C TYR A 123 -3.38 -21.15 -5.35
N ASP A 124 -4.26 -20.22 -5.68
CA ASP A 124 -4.91 -20.12 -6.98
C ASP A 124 -4.03 -19.27 -7.89
N GLU A 125 -3.18 -19.94 -8.68
CA GLU A 125 -2.24 -19.27 -9.56
C GLU A 125 -2.91 -18.46 -10.68
N ALA A 126 -4.07 -18.91 -11.18
CA ALA A 126 -4.78 -18.23 -12.24
C ALA A 126 -5.23 -16.83 -11.78
N HIS A 127 -5.73 -16.73 -10.55
CA HIS A 127 -6.24 -15.48 -9.98
C HIS A 127 -5.25 -14.76 -9.06
N SER A 128 -4.07 -15.37 -8.81
CA SER A 128 -3.07 -14.87 -7.87
C SER A 128 -3.62 -14.67 -6.46
N GLU A 129 -4.47 -15.59 -6.00
CA GLU A 129 -5.09 -15.54 -4.68
C GLU A 129 -4.52 -16.66 -3.79
N VAL A 130 -4.08 -16.30 -2.58
CA VAL A 130 -3.70 -17.23 -1.52
C VAL A 130 -4.82 -17.32 -0.51
N TYR A 131 -5.30 -18.53 -0.27
CA TYR A 131 -6.37 -18.84 0.67
C TYR A 131 -5.75 -19.49 1.90
N PHE A 132 -5.72 -18.74 3.00
CA PHE A 132 -5.24 -19.22 4.30
C PHE A 132 -6.35 -20.02 4.98
N ASN A 133 -6.22 -21.35 4.99
CA ASN A 133 -7.33 -22.25 5.31
C ASN A 133 -7.82 -22.10 6.76
N ARG A 134 -6.93 -21.73 7.69
CA ARG A 134 -7.27 -21.63 9.11
C ARG A 134 -7.87 -20.27 9.48
N SER A 135 -7.27 -19.17 9.02
CA SER A 135 -7.82 -17.82 9.26
C SER A 135 -8.98 -17.45 8.32
N GLY A 136 -9.13 -18.17 7.21
CA GLY A 136 -10.04 -17.80 6.12
C GLY A 136 -9.66 -16.49 5.43
N LEU A 137 -8.47 -15.95 5.68
CA LEU A 137 -7.95 -14.79 4.96
C LEU A 137 -7.70 -15.18 3.50
N VAL A 138 -8.09 -14.30 2.58
CA VAL A 138 -7.70 -14.38 1.19
C VAL A 138 -6.80 -13.20 0.89
N LEU A 139 -5.60 -13.48 0.40
CA LEU A 139 -4.61 -12.48 0.03
C LEU A 139 -4.37 -12.55 -1.48
N HIS A 140 -4.73 -11.48 -2.18
CA HIS A 140 -4.33 -11.29 -3.57
C HIS A 140 -2.87 -10.85 -3.60
N ILE A 141 -2.04 -11.58 -4.34
CA ILE A 141 -0.58 -11.37 -4.44
C ILE A 141 -0.14 -11.18 -5.89
N GLY A 142 -1.02 -10.67 -6.77
CA GLY A 142 -0.75 -10.57 -8.20
C GLY A 142 0.50 -9.73 -8.51
N GLU A 143 0.63 -8.57 -7.88
CA GLU A 143 1.78 -7.68 -8.10
C GLU A 143 3.12 -8.37 -7.78
N PRO A 144 3.38 -8.91 -6.57
CA PRO A 144 4.67 -9.52 -6.26
C PRO A 144 4.97 -10.83 -7.01
N VAL A 145 3.98 -11.48 -7.65
CA VAL A 145 4.21 -12.78 -8.34
C VAL A 145 4.09 -12.74 -9.86
N LYS A 146 3.51 -11.67 -10.42
CA LYS A 146 3.36 -11.49 -11.87
C LYS A 146 4.17 -10.33 -12.44
N CYS A 147 4.64 -9.39 -11.60
CA CYS A 147 5.37 -8.21 -12.08
C CYS A 147 4.55 -7.44 -13.14
N GLU A 148 3.24 -7.34 -12.92
CA GLU A 148 2.39 -6.55 -13.80
C GLU A 148 2.30 -5.14 -13.22
N GLY A 149 2.49 -4.12 -14.05
CA GLY A 149 2.29 -2.71 -13.64
C GLY A 149 0.85 -2.39 -13.20
N TRP A 150 -0.05 -3.37 -13.28
CA TRP A 150 -1.44 -3.31 -12.84
C TRP A 150 -1.78 -4.60 -12.10
N THR A 151 -2.41 -4.49 -10.93
CA THR A 151 -2.96 -5.67 -10.25
C THR A 151 -4.23 -6.13 -10.96
N GLN A 152 -4.19 -7.28 -11.61
CA GLN A 152 -5.35 -7.89 -12.25
C GLN A 152 -6.15 -8.74 -11.27
N MET A 153 -7.44 -8.44 -11.13
CA MET A 153 -8.33 -9.12 -10.18
C MET A 153 -9.63 -9.54 -10.85
N ARG A 154 -10.14 -10.72 -10.49
CA ARG A 154 -11.44 -11.20 -10.99
C ARG A 154 -12.60 -10.36 -10.46
N ASP A 155 -12.54 -9.96 -9.19
CA ASP A 155 -13.56 -9.10 -8.58
C ASP A 155 -12.91 -8.04 -7.69
N PRO A 156 -12.56 -6.87 -8.25
CA PRO A 156 -11.92 -5.81 -7.48
C PRO A 156 -12.84 -5.26 -6.38
N ARG A 157 -14.17 -5.43 -6.48
CA ARG A 157 -15.14 -4.94 -5.47
C ARG A 157 -14.87 -5.51 -4.08
N LYS A 158 -14.20 -6.66 -3.99
CA LYS A 158 -13.80 -7.28 -2.71
C LYS A 158 -12.84 -6.41 -1.89
N LEU A 159 -12.07 -5.53 -2.53
CA LEU A 159 -11.19 -4.59 -1.82
C LEU A 159 -11.95 -3.36 -1.28
N PHE A 160 -13.21 -3.17 -1.67
CA PHE A 160 -13.96 -1.96 -1.36
C PHE A 160 -15.15 -2.27 -0.47
N ARG A 161 -15.59 -1.24 0.25
CA ARG A 161 -16.91 -1.25 0.89
C ARG A 161 -17.66 0.00 0.51
N ARG A 162 -18.98 -0.12 0.54
CA ARG A 162 -19.87 1.03 0.43
C ARG A 162 -20.04 1.65 1.81
N TYR A 163 -19.71 2.92 1.96
CA TYR A 163 -19.98 3.68 3.16
C TYR A 163 -20.86 4.88 2.79
N LYS A 164 -22.09 4.90 3.33
CA LYS A 164 -23.15 5.79 2.85
C LYS A 164 -23.39 5.60 1.34
N ARG A 165 -23.17 6.64 0.52
CA ARG A 165 -23.36 6.59 -0.93
C ARG A 165 -22.07 6.36 -1.71
N ASP A 166 -20.95 6.30 -0.99
CA ASP A 166 -19.61 6.37 -1.55
C ASP A 166 -18.84 5.05 -1.41
N VAL A 167 -17.82 4.88 -2.25
CA VAL A 167 -16.92 3.73 -2.24
C VAL A 167 -15.65 4.11 -1.50
N GLU A 168 -15.24 3.29 -0.55
CA GLU A 168 -13.97 3.48 0.16
C GLU A 168 -13.21 2.17 0.33
N THR A 169 -11.91 2.31 0.50
CA THR A 169 -11.02 1.22 0.91
C THR A 169 -10.04 1.73 1.97
N ALA A 170 -9.02 0.94 2.27
CA ALA A 170 -7.94 1.35 3.13
C ALA A 170 -6.63 0.71 2.68
N VAL A 171 -5.54 1.36 3.10
CA VAL A 171 -4.18 0.88 2.91
C VAL A 171 -3.45 0.90 4.26
N MET A 172 -2.61 -0.08 4.49
CA MET A 172 -1.66 -0.14 5.60
C MET A 172 -0.28 -0.43 5.02
N TYR A 173 0.62 0.53 5.11
CA TYR A 173 2.00 0.35 4.71
C TYR A 173 2.75 -0.48 5.76
N TYR A 174 3.72 -1.27 5.31
CA TYR A 174 4.61 -1.98 6.22
C TYR A 174 5.45 -0.97 7.02
N GLY A 175 5.62 -1.23 8.31
CA GLY A 175 6.31 -0.32 9.25
C GLY A 175 5.49 0.91 9.68
N ASP A 176 4.29 1.12 9.12
CA ASP A 176 3.37 2.15 9.59
C ASP A 176 2.43 1.57 10.66
N ASP A 177 2.14 2.36 11.69
CA ASP A 177 1.22 2.01 12.75
C ASP A 177 -0.25 2.29 12.44
N CYS A 178 -0.51 3.00 11.35
CA CYS A 178 -1.83 3.49 10.99
C CYS A 178 -2.45 2.76 9.79
N VAL A 179 -3.76 2.54 9.87
CA VAL A 179 -4.58 2.24 8.69
C VAL A 179 -5.02 3.55 8.07
N HIS A 180 -4.65 3.78 6.82
CA HIS A 180 -5.08 4.94 6.05
C HIS A 180 -6.35 4.62 5.29
N ARG A 181 -7.36 5.44 5.47
CA ARG A 181 -8.59 5.31 4.70
C ARG A 181 -8.41 5.99 3.36
N ILE A 182 -8.76 5.29 2.28
CA ILE A 182 -8.77 5.82 0.93
C ILE A 182 -10.21 6.16 0.56
N ARG A 183 -10.47 7.46 0.37
CA ARG A 183 -11.78 8.03 0.04
C ARG A 183 -12.02 8.03 -1.48
N PRO A 184 -13.27 8.21 -1.96
CA PRO A 184 -13.59 8.18 -3.38
C PRO A 184 -12.74 9.09 -4.25
N ASP A 185 -12.39 10.27 -3.76
CA ASP A 185 -11.58 11.28 -4.45
C ASP A 185 -10.12 10.84 -4.65
N GLN A 186 -9.66 9.87 -3.86
CA GLN A 186 -8.32 9.28 -3.90
C GLN A 186 -8.26 7.94 -4.66
N ILE A 187 -9.41 7.38 -5.03
CA ILE A 187 -9.49 6.18 -5.85
C ILE A 187 -9.36 6.61 -7.32
N GLY A 188 -8.30 6.14 -7.98
CA GLY A 188 -8.12 6.33 -9.42
C GLY A 188 -9.17 5.56 -10.22
N GLY A 189 -9.40 5.97 -11.47
CA GLY A 189 -10.41 5.35 -12.33
C GLY A 189 -10.24 3.83 -12.47
N VAL A 190 -11.36 3.11 -12.59
CA VAL A 190 -11.38 1.72 -13.04
C VAL A 190 -11.19 1.73 -14.55
N ALA A 191 -10.11 1.14 -15.05
CA ALA A 191 -9.91 0.95 -16.47
C ALA A 191 -10.48 -0.43 -16.86
N ASP A 192 -11.59 -0.44 -17.59
CA ASP A 192 -12.09 -1.66 -18.21
C ASP A 192 -11.19 -2.02 -19.40
N TYR A 193 -10.33 -3.02 -19.21
CA TYR A 193 -9.57 -3.62 -20.31
C TYR A 193 -10.50 -4.61 -21.04
N THR A 194 -11.40 -4.08 -21.87
CA THR A 194 -12.30 -4.91 -22.69
C THR A 194 -11.55 -5.58 -23.83
N ASN A 195 -11.00 -6.75 -23.51
CA ASN A 195 -11.06 -7.93 -24.39
C ASN A 195 -11.12 -9.27 -23.63
N LYS A 196 -11.13 -9.27 -22.28
CA LYS A 196 -11.19 -10.50 -21.47
C LYS A 196 -12.03 -10.44 -20.18
N GLY A 197 -12.82 -9.38 -19.96
CA GLY A 197 -13.66 -9.26 -18.75
C GLY A 197 -12.85 -9.00 -17.46
N LEU A 198 -11.72 -8.30 -17.57
CA LEU A 198 -10.85 -7.93 -16.45
C LEU A 198 -10.93 -6.41 -16.23
N SER A 199 -11.21 -6.00 -14.99
CA SER A 199 -11.20 -4.59 -14.59
C SER A 199 -9.89 -4.30 -13.85
N ALA A 200 -9.16 -3.27 -14.28
CA ALA A 200 -7.94 -2.81 -13.64
C ALA A 200 -8.22 -1.57 -12.78
N MET A 201 -7.48 -1.40 -11.68
CA MET A 201 -7.61 -0.25 -10.80
C MET A 201 -6.25 0.36 -10.49
N SER A 202 -6.19 1.70 -10.49
CA SER A 202 -5.08 2.45 -9.90
C SER A 202 -5.51 2.97 -8.53
N ILE A 203 -4.72 2.68 -7.51
CA ILE A 203 -4.76 3.43 -6.26
C ILE A 203 -3.68 4.48 -6.36
N ILE A 204 -4.07 5.75 -6.32
CA ILE A 204 -3.11 6.85 -6.35
C ILE A 204 -2.49 6.92 -4.95
N PRO A 205 -1.16 6.75 -4.80
CA PRO A 205 -0.50 6.95 -3.52
C PRO A 205 -0.84 8.33 -2.97
N VAL A 206 -0.98 8.46 -1.65
CA VAL A 206 -1.38 9.73 -1.00
C VAL A 206 -0.40 10.87 -1.34
N GLU A 207 0.86 10.53 -1.66
CA GLU A 207 1.90 11.46 -2.12
C GLU A 207 1.59 12.07 -3.51
N ASP A 208 1.03 11.28 -4.43
CA ASP A 208 0.68 11.70 -5.79
C ASP A 208 -0.68 12.43 -5.84
N ALA A 209 -1.55 12.22 -4.85
CA ALA A 209 -2.87 12.88 -4.77
C ALA A 209 -2.76 14.41 -4.62
N ALA A 210 -1.70 14.91 -3.96
CA ALA A 210 -1.41 16.34 -3.85
C ALA A 210 -1.05 16.97 -5.21
N VAL A 211 -0.43 16.20 -6.10
CA VAL A 211 -0.06 16.64 -7.46
C VAL A 211 -1.26 16.52 -8.41
N ALA A 212 -2.06 15.47 -8.28
CA ALA A 212 -3.27 15.25 -9.09
C ALA A 212 -4.35 16.32 -8.87
N GLY A 213 -4.43 16.91 -7.66
CA GLY A 213 -5.32 18.03 -7.36
C GLY A 213 -5.00 19.31 -8.14
N VAL A 214 -3.76 19.49 -8.60
CA VAL A 214 -3.32 20.64 -9.40
C VAL A 214 -3.56 20.39 -10.90
N ALA A 215 -3.48 19.13 -11.35
CA ALA A 215 -3.67 18.76 -12.76
C ALA A 215 -5.15 18.80 -13.21
N ARG A 216 -6.12 18.65 -12.28
CA ARG A 216 -7.56 18.72 -12.61
C ARG A 216 -8.07 20.12 -13.00
N ALA A 217 -7.23 21.16 -12.94
CA ALA A 217 -7.61 22.54 -13.28
C ALA A 217 -7.20 22.98 -14.70
N ARG A 218 -6.58 22.12 -15.52
CA ARG A 218 -6.19 22.45 -16.89
C ARG A 218 -6.48 21.27 -17.82
N ASP A 219 -7.51 21.42 -18.64
CA ASP A 219 -7.70 20.61 -19.83
C ASP A 219 -6.45 20.69 -20.74
N ASP A 220 -6.28 19.62 -21.53
CA ASP A 220 -5.35 19.37 -22.65
C ASP A 220 -3.99 18.64 -22.39
N VAL A 221 -3.97 17.41 -22.94
CA VAL A 221 -2.89 16.71 -23.68
C VAL A 221 -1.76 15.94 -22.94
N VAL A 222 -1.86 14.60 -23.12
CA VAL A 222 -0.87 13.53 -23.38
C VAL A 222 0.64 13.84 -23.35
N VAL A 223 1.41 13.01 -22.62
CA VAL A 223 2.71 12.36 -23.01
C VAL A 223 2.85 11.11 -22.12
N GLY A 224 3.20 9.88 -22.53
CA GLY A 224 3.77 9.32 -23.76
C GLY A 224 4.88 8.33 -23.36
N GLY A 225 4.86 7.11 -23.93
CA GLY A 225 5.87 6.09 -23.64
C GLY A 225 5.68 4.78 -24.41
N ALA A 226 5.20 4.84 -25.65
CA ALA A 226 5.14 3.69 -26.54
C ALA A 226 6.52 3.45 -27.18
N LEU A 227 7.16 2.33 -26.86
CA LEU A 227 8.28 1.83 -27.65
C LEU A 227 7.72 1.15 -28.91
N ARG A 228 7.71 1.89 -30.03
CA ARG A 228 7.66 1.33 -31.38
C ARG A 228 9.07 0.95 -31.80
N GLY A 229 9.34 -0.34 -31.97
CA GLY A 229 10.47 -0.83 -32.75
C GLY A 229 10.00 -1.14 -34.17
N ASN A 230 10.61 -0.49 -35.17
CA ASN A 230 10.54 -0.91 -36.57
C ASN A 230 11.98 -1.07 -37.09
N HIS A 231 12.22 -2.26 -37.63
CA HIS A 231 13.13 -2.66 -38.71
C HIS A 231 14.56 -2.12 -38.78
N LEU A 232 15.52 -3.04 -38.72
CA LEU A 232 16.24 -3.54 -39.90
C LEU A 232 16.34 -5.07 -39.83
#